data_AF-A0AAV9M009-F1
#
_entry.id   AF-A0AAV9M009-F1
#
_cell.length_a   1.000
_cell.length_b   1.000
_cell.length_c   1.000
_cell.angle_alpha   90.00
_cell.angle_beta   90.00
_cell.angle_gamma   90.00
#
_symmetry.space_group_name_H-M   'P 1'
#
loop_
_entity.id
_entity.type
_entity.pdbx_description
1 polymer ?
#
loop_
_entity_poly.entity_id
_entity_poly.type
_entity_poly.pdbx_seq_one_letter_code
_entity_poly.pdbx_strand_id
1 'polypeptide(L)'
;MDRAKETIARGFRGVKKQYEKVFEIIDARWSDQLHRPLHAAGHVLNPGLYYKAQEEGTLLQSLWTEYYTCVEKMIPNTTIQDLLVTELPRYKMADGLFGCGPAKRARDTRSPVKYQTCKSLP
;
A
#
# COMPACT_ATOMS: atom_id res chain seq x y z
N MET A 1 -2.10 -10.35 2.35
CA MET A 1 -2.81 -11.53 1.81
C MET A 1 -2.84 -12.69 2.82
N ASP A 2 -1.73 -12.93 3.51
CA ASP A 2 -1.53 -14.10 4.36
C ASP A 2 -2.50 -14.20 5.53
N ARG A 3 -2.77 -13.09 6.21
CA ARG A 3 -3.75 -13.04 7.31
C ARG A 3 -5.16 -13.49 6.89
N ALA A 4 -5.57 -13.20 5.65
CA ALA A 4 -6.87 -13.63 5.14
C ALA A 4 -6.87 -15.16 4.89
N LYS A 5 -5.80 -15.67 4.27
CA LYS A 5 -5.60 -17.12 4.07
C LYS A 5 -5.55 -17.88 5.40
N GLU A 6 -4.82 -17.38 6.39
CA GLU A 6 -4.77 -17.96 7.75
C GLU A 6 -6.15 -18.02 8.41
N THR A 7 -6.95 -16.95 8.25
CA THR A 7 -8.31 -16.90 8.81
C THR A 7 -9.21 -17.93 8.13
N ILE A 8 -9.12 -18.09 6.81
CA ILE A 8 -9.83 -19.11 6.05
C ILE A 8 -9.41 -20.51 6.52
N ALA A 9 -8.10 -20.79 6.58
CA ALA A 9 -7.58 -22.08 7.04
C ALA A 9 -8.10 -22.41 8.46
N ARG A 10 -8.12 -21.42 9.35
CA ARG A 10 -8.66 -21.57 10.71
C ARG A 10 -10.17 -21.87 10.71
N GLY A 11 -10.94 -21.23 9.84
CA GLY A 11 -12.37 -21.50 9.67
C GLY A 11 -12.65 -22.95 9.24
N PHE A 12 -11.76 -23.54 8.45
CA PHE A 12 -11.78 -24.95 8.05
C PHE A 12 -11.01 -25.88 9.01
N ARG A 13 -10.77 -25.44 10.26
CA ARG A 13 -10.05 -26.20 11.31
C ARG A 13 -8.67 -26.73 10.87
N GLY A 14 -8.01 -26.04 9.93
CA GLY A 14 -6.72 -26.45 9.38
C GLY A 14 -6.77 -27.69 8.48
N VAL A 15 -7.96 -28.17 8.09
CA VAL A 15 -8.09 -29.33 7.19
C VAL A 15 -7.81 -28.88 5.75
N LYS A 16 -6.55 -28.99 5.32
CA LYS A 16 -6.05 -28.49 4.01
C LYS A 16 -6.98 -28.79 2.83
N LYS A 17 -7.44 -30.04 2.72
CA LYS A 17 -8.33 -30.50 1.63
C LYS A 17 -9.61 -29.67 1.48
N GLN A 18 -10.06 -28.99 2.54
CA GLN A 18 -11.29 -28.20 2.53
C GLN A 18 -11.09 -26.76 2.02
N TYR A 19 -9.88 -26.20 2.10
CA TYR A 19 -9.60 -24.81 1.70
C TYR A 19 -8.55 -24.66 0.61
N GLU A 20 -7.88 -25.74 0.20
CA GLU A 20 -6.86 -25.70 -0.86
C GLU A 20 -7.42 -25.13 -2.17
N LYS A 21 -8.57 -25.61 -2.64
CA LYS A 21 -9.25 -25.05 -3.82
C LYS A 21 -9.65 -23.58 -3.65
N VAL A 22 -9.99 -23.17 -2.43
CA VAL A 22 -10.30 -21.77 -2.13
C VAL A 22 -9.04 -20.91 -2.28
N PHE A 23 -7.89 -21.40 -1.79
CA PHE A 23 -6.61 -20.72 -1.98
C PHE A 23 -6.21 -20.66 -3.44
N GLU A 24 -6.38 -21.72 -4.22
CA GLU A 24 -6.09 -21.74 -5.66
C GLU A 24 -6.92 -20.68 -6.42
N ILE A 25 -8.24 -20.61 -6.16
CA ILE A 25 -9.11 -19.59 -6.78
C ILE A 25 -8.65 -18.19 -6.38
N ILE A 26 -8.36 -18.02 -5.09
CA ILE A 26 -7.87 -16.75 -4.55
C ILE A 26 -6.55 -16.35 -5.20
N ASP A 27 -5.60 -17.28 -5.36
CA ASP A 27 -4.28 -17.02 -5.93
C ASP A 27 -4.35 -16.71 -7.41
N ALA A 28 -5.20 -17.42 -8.16
CA ALA A 28 -5.47 -17.12 -9.56
C ALA A 28 -6.05 -15.70 -9.71
N ARG A 29 -7.09 -15.37 -8.93
CA ARG A 29 -7.68 -14.02 -8.96
C ARG A 29 -6.70 -12.94 -8.50
N TRP A 30 -5.89 -13.24 -7.50
CA TRP A 30 -4.88 -12.32 -6.99
C TRP A 30 -3.82 -12.02 -8.03
N SER A 31 -3.35 -13.06 -8.74
CA SER A 31 -2.35 -12.94 -9.80
C SER A 31 -2.92 -12.20 -11.03
N ASP A 32 -4.14 -12.55 -11.44
CA ASP A 32 -4.73 -12.05 -12.68
C ASP A 32 -5.35 -10.65 -12.55
N GLN A 33 -5.96 -10.33 -11.39
CA GLN A 33 -6.79 -9.13 -11.24
C GLN A 33 -6.25 -8.11 -10.25
N LEU A 34 -5.55 -8.55 -9.19
CA LEU A 34 -5.12 -7.70 -8.07
C LEU A 34 -3.60 -7.51 -7.99
N HIS A 35 -2.92 -7.79 -9.11
CA HIS A 35 -1.48 -7.65 -9.34
C HIS A 35 -0.75 -6.75 -8.32
N ARG A 36 0.41 -7.23 -7.86
CA ARG A 36 1.33 -6.56 -6.92
C ARG A 36 1.47 -5.02 -7.07
N PRO A 37 1.53 -4.42 -8.29
CA PRO A 37 1.59 -2.96 -8.47
C PRO A 37 0.59 -2.15 -7.65
N LEU A 38 -0.70 -2.51 -7.66
CA LEU A 38 -1.70 -1.72 -6.94
C LEU A 38 -1.56 -1.87 -5.42
N HIS A 39 -1.24 -3.07 -4.94
CA HIS A 39 -0.98 -3.29 -3.52
C HIS A 39 0.31 -2.57 -3.07
N ALA A 40 1.38 -2.66 -3.85
CA ALA A 40 2.63 -1.97 -3.61
C ALA A 40 2.40 -0.46 -3.59
N ALA A 41 1.61 0.07 -4.53
CA ALA A 41 1.26 1.46 -4.54
C ALA A 41 0.44 1.88 -3.31
N GLY A 42 -0.54 1.06 -2.91
CA GLY A 42 -1.28 1.27 -1.67
C GLY A 42 -0.39 1.21 -0.42
N HIS A 43 0.61 0.34 -0.39
CA HIS A 43 1.57 0.26 0.72
C HIS A 43 2.48 1.49 0.76
N VAL A 44 3.05 1.88 -0.39
CA VAL A 44 3.92 3.05 -0.54
C VAL A 44 3.17 4.32 -0.15
N LEU A 45 1.92 4.50 -0.61
CA LEU A 45 1.12 5.69 -0.38
C LEU A 45 0.40 5.72 0.97
N ASN A 46 0.43 4.64 1.74
CA ASN A 46 -0.11 4.61 3.10
C ASN A 46 0.99 5.02 4.10
N PRO A 47 0.91 6.22 4.72
CA PRO A 47 1.96 6.70 5.62
C PRO A 47 2.24 5.76 6.80
N GLY A 48 1.19 5.15 7.38
CA GLY A 48 1.34 4.23 8.50
C GLY A 48 2.13 2.98 8.11
N LEU A 49 1.86 2.40 6.95
CA LEU A 49 2.59 1.21 6.47
C LEU A 49 4.00 1.58 5.97
N TYR A 50 4.11 2.64 5.17
CA TYR A 50 5.36 3.05 4.54
C TYR A 50 6.41 3.45 5.58
N TYR A 51 6.09 4.41 6.46
CA TYR A 51 7.07 4.91 7.42
C TYR A 51 7.41 3.87 8.48
N LYS A 52 6.45 3.06 8.91
CA LYS A 52 6.72 1.94 9.81
C LYS A 52 7.69 0.94 9.19
N ALA A 53 7.46 0.52 7.95
CA ALA A 53 8.38 -0.39 7.25
C ALA A 53 9.77 0.23 7.02
N GLN A 54 9.83 1.55 6.81
CA GLN A 54 11.10 2.28 6.70
C GLN A 54 11.85 2.32 8.05
N GLU A 55 11.15 2.60 9.15
CA GLU A 55 11.72 2.63 10.51
C GLU A 55 12.19 1.25 10.97
N GLU A 56 11.43 0.19 10.63
CA GLU A 56 11.76 -1.21 10.94
C GLU A 56 12.81 -1.82 9.98
N GLY A 57 13.20 -1.12 8.91
CA GLY A 57 14.12 -1.64 7.90
C GLY A 57 13.56 -2.79 7.06
N THR A 58 12.24 -2.96 7.01
CA THR A 58 11.54 -4.04 6.29
C THR A 58 11.02 -3.61 4.92
N LEU A 59 11.30 -2.37 4.51
CA LEU A 59 10.87 -1.83 3.22
C LEU A 59 11.56 -2.55 2.05
N LEU A 60 10.77 -3.23 1.22
CA LEU A 60 11.29 -3.94 0.04
C LEU A 60 11.49 -2.98 -1.14
N GLN A 61 12.67 -3.00 -1.75
CA GLN A 61 12.97 -2.17 -2.93
C GLN A 61 12.00 -2.44 -4.10
N SER A 62 11.50 -3.68 -4.23
CA SER A 62 10.53 -4.07 -5.26
C SER A 62 9.21 -3.31 -5.17
N LEU A 63 8.83 -2.77 -3.98
CA LEU A 63 7.63 -1.97 -3.82
C LEU A 63 7.68 -0.69 -4.66
N TRP A 64 8.85 -0.10 -4.85
CA TRP A 64 9.01 1.12 -5.65
C TRP A 64 8.88 0.83 -7.15
N THR A 65 9.50 -0.24 -7.64
CA THR A 65 9.32 -0.68 -9.03
C THR A 65 7.85 -0.94 -9.33
N GLU A 66 7.17 -1.66 -8.44
CA GLU A 66 5.75 -1.98 -8.57
C GLU A 66 4.85 -0.74 -8.45
N TYR A 67 5.19 0.22 -7.57
CA TYR A 67 4.51 1.51 -7.48
C TYR A 67 4.58 2.28 -8.80
N TYR A 68 5.77 2.39 -9.43
CA TYR A 68 5.91 3.12 -10.69
C TYR A 68 5.14 2.42 -11.82
N THR A 69 5.20 1.09 -11.91
CA THR A 69 4.36 0.32 -12.84
C THR A 69 2.86 0.60 -12.63
N CYS A 70 2.43 0.78 -11.38
CA CYS A 70 1.04 1.13 -11.07
C CYS A 70 0.68 2.54 -11.56
N VAL A 71 1.55 3.52 -11.29
CA VAL A 71 1.36 4.92 -11.71
C VAL A 71 1.27 5.03 -13.23
N GLU A 72 2.21 4.42 -13.96
CA GLU A 72 2.24 4.42 -15.43
C GLU A 72 0.96 3.83 -16.03
N LYS A 73 0.43 2.75 -15.44
CA LYS A 73 -0.80 2.09 -15.91
C LYS A 73 -2.07 2.87 -15.57
N MET A 74 -2.12 3.50 -14.38
CA MET A 74 -3.34 4.16 -13.88
C MET A 74 -3.46 5.62 -14.30
N ILE A 75 -2.34 6.29 -14.60
CA ILE A 75 -2.29 7.72 -14.86
C ILE A 75 -1.72 7.94 -16.27
N PRO A 76 -2.57 8.02 -17.32
CA PRO A 76 -2.09 8.23 -18.69
C PRO A 76 -1.42 9.59 -18.92
N ASN A 77 -1.71 10.58 -18.07
CA ASN A 77 -1.18 11.93 -18.19
C ASN A 77 0.25 12.01 -17.62
N THR A 78 1.22 12.18 -18.50
CA THR A 78 2.65 12.24 -18.15
C THR A 78 3.00 13.45 -17.28
N THR A 79 2.33 14.60 -17.43
CA THR A 79 2.54 15.76 -16.55
C THR A 79 2.18 15.45 -15.10
N ILE A 80 1.13 14.65 -14.86
CA ILE A 80 0.79 14.20 -13.50
C ILE A 80 1.84 13.22 -12.98
N GLN A 81 2.38 12.33 -13.83
CA GLN A 81 3.46 11.43 -13.43
C GLN A 81 4.72 12.22 -13.01
N ASP A 82 5.10 13.24 -13.77
CA ASP A 82 6.26 14.10 -13.47
C ASP A 82 6.10 14.85 -12.13
N LEU A 83 4.89 15.34 -11.86
CA LEU A 83 4.56 15.96 -10.57
C LEU A 83 4.69 14.97 -9.41
N LEU A 84 4.23 13.72 -9.60
CA LEU A 84 4.40 12.68 -8.58
C LEU A 84 5.88 12.39 -8.32
N VAL A 85 6.69 12.27 -9.37
CA VAL A 85 8.14 12.07 -9.24
C VAL A 85 8.78 13.22 -8.46
N THR A 86 8.33 14.44 -8.69
CA THR A 86 8.83 15.65 -8.02
C THR A 86 8.47 15.71 -6.53
N GLU A 87 7.24 15.31 -6.15
CA GLU A 87 6.78 15.34 -4.75
C GLU A 87 7.24 14.13 -3.92
N LEU A 88 7.58 13.01 -4.57
CA LEU A 88 7.96 11.76 -3.89
C LEU A 88 9.13 11.88 -2.91
N PRO A 89 10.23 12.60 -3.19
CA PRO A 89 11.32 12.79 -2.24
C PRO A 89 10.85 13.40 -0.91
N ARG A 90 9.98 14.41 -0.97
CA ARG A 90 9.43 15.05 0.25
C ARG A 90 8.61 14.07 1.06
N TYR A 91 7.79 13.26 0.39
CA TYR A 91 7.08 12.17 1.04
C TYR A 91 8.04 11.15 1.68
N LYS A 92 9.00 10.61 0.93
CA LYS A 92 9.98 9.61 1.43
C LYS A 92 10.71 10.09 2.68
N MET A 93 11.13 11.35 2.68
CA MET A 93 11.88 11.97 3.78
C MET A 93 11.00 12.42 4.96
N ALA A 94 9.68 12.26 4.87
CA ALA A 94 8.72 12.86 5.79
C ALA A 94 8.96 14.36 5.96
N ASP A 95 9.22 15.08 4.87
CA ASP A 95 9.50 16.50 4.91
C ASP A 95 8.21 17.35 5.02
N GLY A 96 8.32 18.54 5.60
CA GLY A 96 7.22 19.49 5.79
C GLY A 96 6.03 18.88 6.55
N LEU A 97 4.84 18.95 5.96
CA LEU A 97 3.59 18.49 6.59
C LEU A 97 3.57 16.98 6.84
N PHE A 98 4.35 16.18 6.10
CA PHE A 98 4.39 14.73 6.31
C PHE A 98 5.11 14.34 7.61
N GLY A 99 6.07 15.16 8.05
CA GLY A 99 6.89 14.91 9.25
C GLY A 99 6.43 15.62 10.51
N CYS A 100 5.42 16.47 10.43
CA CYS A 100 4.97 17.24 11.59
C CYS A 100 4.42 16.31 12.69
N GLY A 101 4.57 16.73 13.95
CA GLY A 101 4.15 15.92 15.11
C GLY A 101 2.71 15.40 15.03
N PRO A 102 1.71 16.24 14.65
CA PRO A 102 0.35 15.77 14.43
C PRO A 102 0.22 14.73 13.32
N ALA A 103 0.89 14.91 12.18
CA ALA A 103 0.85 13.95 11.08
C ALA A 103 1.42 12.60 11.52
N LYS A 104 2.58 12.58 12.19
CA LYS A 104 3.20 11.36 12.73
C LYS A 104 2.25 10.59 13.66
N ARG A 105 1.62 11.27 14.62
CA ARG A 105 0.64 10.64 15.54
C ARG A 105 -0.61 10.13 14.84
N ALA A 106 -1.00 10.75 13.71
CA ALA A 106 -2.17 10.36 12.96
C ALA A 106 -1.96 9.12 12.07
N ARG A 107 -0.71 8.81 11.68
CA ARG A 107 -0.32 7.77 10.70
C ARG A 107 -1.00 6.42 10.90
N ASP A 108 -1.19 6.01 12.15
CA ASP A 108 -1.74 4.69 12.50
C ASP A 108 -3.22 4.73 12.92
N THR A 109 -3.78 5.92 13.10
CA THR A 109 -5.15 6.11 13.63
C THR A 109 -6.14 6.60 12.58
N ARG A 110 -5.65 7.22 11.49
CA ARG A 110 -6.51 7.66 10.38
C ARG A 110 -6.44 6.67 9.22
N SER A 111 -7.61 6.35 8.68
CA SER A 111 -7.70 5.59 7.42
C SER A 111 -6.99 6.36 6.30
N PRO A 112 -6.29 5.67 5.37
CA PRO A 112 -5.64 6.27 4.19
C PRO A 112 -6.53 7.27 3.43
N VAL A 113 -7.83 7.00 3.37
CA VAL A 113 -8.84 7.85 2.70
C VAL A 113 -9.01 9.21 3.38
N LYS A 114 -8.74 9.30 4.69
CA LYS A 114 -8.90 10.54 5.48
C LYS A 114 -7.67 11.46 5.48
N TYR A 115 -6.53 11.06 4.90
CA TYR A 115 -5.36 11.95 4.77
C TYR A 115 -5.53 12.96 3.64
N GLN A 116 -6.26 12.61 2.58
CA GLN A 116 -6.43 13.45 1.40
C GLN A 116 -7.38 14.63 1.61
N THR A 117 -8.23 14.59 2.65
CA THR A 117 -9.20 15.66 2.96
C THR A 117 -8.65 16.79 3.83
N CYS A 118 -7.41 16.71 4.33
CA CYS A 118 -6.79 17.80 5.09
C CYS A 118 -6.31 18.99 4.23
N LYS A 119 -6.53 18.99 2.90
CA LYS A 119 -6.21 20.14 2.02
C LYS A 119 -7.27 21.25 2.00
N SER A 120 -8.28 21.19 2.85
CA SER A 120 -9.33 22.22 2.95
C SER A 120 -9.45 22.72 4.39
N LEU A 121 -8.43 23.42 4.87
CA LEU A 121 -8.60 24.37 5.97
C LEU A 121 -8.15 25.75 5.44
N PRO A 122 -8.97 26.79 5.65
CA PRO A 122 -8.80 28.12 5.07
C PRO A 122 -7.51 28.82 5.52
#